data_AF-A0A5C6DCC1-F1
#
_entry.id   AF-A0A5C6DCC1-F1
#
_cell.length_a   1.000
_cell.length_b   1.000
_cell.length_c   1.000
_cell.angle_alpha   90.00
_cell.angle_beta   90.00
_cell.angle_gamma   90.00
#
_symmetry.space_group_name_H-M   'P 1'
#
loop_
_entity.id
_entity.type
_entity.pdbx_description
1 polymer ?
#
loop_
_entity_poly.entity_id
_entity_poly.type
_entity_poly.pdbx_seq_one_letter_code
_entity_poly.pdbx_strand_id
1 'polypeptide(L)'
;MYPIRRWAITGLFVTALLVLLLNAISQQFDKLTGQSKTKAVQQDAPTGNTAQQNQLLDASEAIDTATRKLDSALTSIETWDSEIASLDEETLAAINADPQQTKRLTALQSQDRISKEQVQDTNTSVAKFRELLKSRRASSTNLSLSSPEQIELRRLEKLAETSSVHWSTAARRIQAVALDVRAKMSTSTEPIVVPEWVVEVLRIFDDEIAKREAKLPIIVQSLSPEVLSVLAPFTESRFVQPKMSGASVKFVRTLVNQPMSLTAIRNAGALDPDIGGLQALAKIGSDRDLPEPRWSLRPYPHYWSDADQELLSNAQRYLLKYGDILVEKGVLSE
;
A
#
# COMPACT_ATOMS: atom_id res chain seq x y z
N MET A 1 45.87 -26.52 -10.66
CA MET A 1 45.01 -27.71 -10.55
C MET A 1 43.71 -27.30 -9.84
N TYR A 2 42.56 -27.63 -10.44
CA TYR A 2 41.20 -27.17 -10.10
C TYR A 2 40.70 -27.52 -8.69
N PRO A 3 39.78 -26.70 -8.14
CA PRO A 3 38.40 -27.19 -7.96
C PRO A 3 37.34 -26.10 -8.20
N ILE A 4 36.95 -25.87 -9.47
CA ILE A 4 35.80 -24.99 -9.81
C ILE A 4 34.56 -25.81 -10.22
N ARG A 5 34.68 -27.14 -10.37
CA ARG A 5 33.60 -27.96 -10.97
C ARG A 5 32.46 -28.40 -10.04
N ARG A 6 32.46 -28.07 -8.73
CA ARG A 6 31.37 -28.50 -7.82
C ARG A 6 30.18 -27.55 -7.72
N TRP A 7 30.34 -26.26 -8.03
CA TRP A 7 29.27 -25.26 -7.88
C TRP A 7 28.34 -25.14 -9.09
N ALA A 8 28.80 -25.54 -10.28
CA ALA A 8 27.97 -25.51 -11.49
C ALA A 8 26.90 -26.63 -11.52
N ILE A 9 27.12 -27.74 -10.82
CA ILE A 9 26.24 -28.92 -10.88
C ILE A 9 25.03 -28.76 -9.95
N THR A 10 25.18 -28.09 -8.80
CA THR A 10 24.08 -27.84 -7.85
C THR A 10 23.15 -26.71 -8.33
N GLY A 11 23.68 -25.66 -8.96
CA GLY A 11 22.85 -24.58 -9.53
C GLY A 11 21.95 -25.06 -10.68
N LEU A 12 22.52 -25.87 -11.61
CA LEU A 12 21.77 -26.44 -12.74
C LEU A 12 20.65 -27.39 -12.29
N PHE A 13 20.85 -28.14 -11.20
CA PHE A 13 19.85 -29.05 -10.67
C PHE A 13 18.65 -28.32 -10.06
N VAL A 14 18.88 -27.21 -9.36
CA VAL A 14 17.80 -26.42 -8.75
C VAL A 14 16.96 -25.71 -9.81
N THR A 15 17.59 -25.14 -10.84
CA THR A 15 16.86 -24.51 -11.96
C THR A 15 16.07 -25.53 -12.78
N ALA A 16 16.61 -26.73 -13.03
CA ALA A 16 15.91 -27.78 -13.74
C ALA A 16 14.70 -28.33 -12.95
N LEU A 17 14.84 -28.45 -11.62
CA LEU A 17 13.75 -28.87 -10.73
C LEU A 17 12.64 -27.81 -10.69
N LEU A 18 13.00 -26.52 -10.67
CA LEU A 18 12.05 -25.41 -10.63
C LEU A 18 11.24 -25.31 -11.93
N VAL A 19 11.89 -25.47 -13.10
CA VAL A 19 11.22 -25.47 -14.40
C VAL A 19 10.26 -26.66 -14.53
N LEU A 20 10.64 -27.84 -14.05
CA LEU A 20 9.75 -29.01 -14.02
C LEU A 20 8.55 -28.80 -13.10
N LEU A 21 8.75 -28.14 -11.95
CA LEU A 21 7.66 -27.84 -11.02
C LEU A 21 6.67 -26.83 -11.63
N LEU A 22 7.17 -25.78 -12.29
CA LEU A 22 6.35 -24.77 -12.97
C LEU A 22 5.55 -25.36 -14.14
N ASN A 23 6.14 -26.28 -14.91
CA ASN A 23 5.44 -26.96 -16.00
C ASN A 23 4.33 -27.90 -15.48
N ALA A 24 4.57 -28.60 -14.35
CA ALA A 24 3.58 -29.45 -13.72
C ALA A 24 2.38 -28.66 -13.17
N ILE A 25 2.63 -27.45 -12.64
CA ILE A 25 1.59 -26.53 -12.16
C ILE A 25 0.76 -25.98 -13.33
N SER A 26 1.40 -25.61 -14.44
CA SER A 26 0.70 -25.14 -15.65
C SER A 26 -0.24 -26.23 -16.22
N GLN A 27 0.21 -27.49 -16.28
CA GLN A 27 -0.62 -28.60 -16.77
C GLN A 27 -1.79 -28.94 -15.84
N GLN A 28 -1.64 -28.74 -14.53
CA GLN A 28 -2.75 -28.84 -13.57
C GLN A 28 -3.77 -27.72 -13.77
N PHE A 29 -3.30 -26.51 -14.06
CA PHE A 29 -4.16 -25.35 -14.32
C PHE A 29 -5.00 -25.53 -15.59
N ASP A 30 -4.42 -26.04 -16.68
CA ASP A 30 -5.14 -26.32 -17.94
C ASP A 30 -6.17 -27.45 -17.80
N LYS A 31 -5.91 -28.45 -16.93
CA LYS A 31 -6.89 -29.50 -16.61
C LYS A 31 -8.11 -28.97 -15.86
N LEU A 32 -7.91 -27.98 -14.98
CA LEU A 32 -8.98 -27.39 -14.17
C LEU A 32 -9.84 -26.40 -14.97
N THR A 33 -9.26 -25.68 -15.93
CA THR A 33 -10.00 -24.78 -16.83
C THR A 33 -10.77 -25.53 -17.92
N GLY A 34 -10.27 -26.70 -18.36
CA GLY A 34 -10.92 -27.53 -19.38
C GLY A 34 -12.17 -28.32 -18.94
N GLN A 35 -12.35 -28.58 -17.64
CA GLN A 35 -13.44 -29.44 -17.13
C GLN A 35 -14.73 -28.71 -16.73
N SER A 36 -14.80 -27.37 -16.79
CA SER A 36 -15.97 -26.61 -16.33
C SER A 36 -17.02 -26.35 -17.44
N LYS A 37 -17.38 -27.39 -18.21
CA LYS A 37 -18.55 -27.37 -19.08
C LYS A 37 -19.36 -28.63 -18.88
N THR A 38 -20.21 -28.64 -17.84
CA THR A 38 -21.61 -29.13 -17.85
C THR A 38 -22.13 -29.32 -16.43
N LYS A 39 -23.04 -28.44 -15.99
CA LYS A 39 -24.33 -28.77 -15.37
C LYS A 39 -24.97 -27.48 -14.87
N ALA A 40 -25.94 -26.97 -15.63
CA ALA A 40 -26.85 -25.93 -15.17
C ALA A 40 -27.91 -26.59 -14.29
N VAL A 41 -27.93 -26.24 -13.01
CA VAL A 41 -29.03 -26.53 -12.08
C VAL A 41 -29.64 -25.18 -11.71
N GLN A 42 -30.94 -25.05 -11.93
CA GLN A 42 -31.76 -23.90 -11.52
C GLN A 42 -31.80 -23.82 -10.00
N GLN A 43 -31.56 -22.64 -9.43
CA GLN A 43 -31.89 -22.37 -8.03
C GLN A 43 -32.17 -20.87 -7.78
N ASP A 44 -33.02 -20.69 -6.79
CA ASP A 44 -33.83 -19.52 -6.45
C ASP A 44 -33.06 -18.24 -6.04
N ALA A 45 -33.79 -17.13 -6.04
CA ALA A 45 -33.33 -15.75 -5.83
C ALA A 45 -32.77 -15.47 -4.41
N PRO A 46 -31.95 -14.40 -4.24
CA PRO A 46 -30.71 -14.50 -3.46
C PRO A 46 -30.71 -13.66 -2.17
N THR A 47 -30.44 -14.29 -1.04
CA THR A 47 -29.93 -13.65 0.19
C THR A 47 -28.42 -13.90 0.40
N GLY A 48 -27.76 -14.62 -0.52
CA GLY A 48 -26.35 -15.03 -0.41
C GLY A 48 -25.30 -14.07 -0.98
N ASN A 49 -25.69 -12.90 -1.50
CA ASN A 49 -24.77 -12.05 -2.29
C ASN A 49 -23.81 -11.21 -1.42
N THR A 50 -24.24 -10.74 -0.25
CA THR A 50 -23.45 -9.80 0.57
C THR A 50 -22.15 -10.42 1.11
N ALA A 51 -22.19 -11.68 1.58
CA ALA A 51 -21.00 -12.35 2.08
C ALA A 51 -19.96 -12.61 0.99
N GLN A 52 -20.40 -12.93 -0.22
CA GLN A 52 -19.53 -13.15 -1.37
C GLN A 52 -18.93 -11.83 -1.90
N GLN A 53 -19.71 -10.76 -1.88
CA GLN A 53 -19.22 -9.41 -2.21
C GLN A 53 -18.16 -8.93 -1.21
N ASN A 54 -18.37 -9.16 0.09
CA ASN A 54 -17.38 -8.82 1.11
C ASN A 54 -16.07 -9.59 0.91
N GLN A 55 -16.13 -10.89 0.59
CA GLN A 55 -14.93 -11.68 0.28
C GLN A 55 -14.12 -11.13 -0.90
N LEU A 56 -14.78 -10.59 -1.93
CA LEU A 56 -14.09 -9.95 -3.07
C LEU A 56 -13.56 -8.56 -2.74
N LEU A 57 -14.14 -7.88 -1.77
CA LEU A 57 -13.63 -6.60 -1.29
C LEU A 57 -12.35 -6.85 -0.49
N ASP A 58 -12.39 -7.76 0.47
CA ASP A 58 -11.24 -8.18 1.28
C ASP A 58 -10.09 -8.69 0.39
N ALA A 59 -10.41 -9.50 -0.63
CA ALA A 59 -9.41 -9.98 -1.57
C ALA A 59 -8.79 -8.88 -2.45
N SER A 60 -9.56 -7.84 -2.77
CA SER A 60 -9.06 -6.69 -3.52
C SER A 60 -8.11 -5.86 -2.66
N GLU A 61 -8.49 -5.60 -1.41
CA GLU A 61 -7.66 -4.86 -0.45
C GLU A 61 -6.34 -5.58 -0.16
N ALA A 62 -6.40 -6.91 -0.03
CA ALA A 62 -5.23 -7.78 0.08
C ALA A 62 -4.26 -7.64 -1.11
N ILE A 63 -4.79 -7.68 -2.34
CA ILE A 63 -3.99 -7.49 -3.57
C ILE A 63 -3.38 -6.09 -3.62
N ASP A 64 -4.13 -5.05 -3.28
CA ASP A 64 -3.65 -3.68 -3.32
C ASP A 64 -2.55 -3.45 -2.29
N THR A 65 -2.67 -4.07 -1.11
CA THR A 65 -1.64 -4.10 -0.09
C THR A 65 -0.39 -4.87 -0.56
N ALA A 66 -0.56 -6.05 -1.17
CA ALA A 66 0.55 -6.83 -1.72
C ALA A 66 1.27 -6.07 -2.85
N THR A 67 0.52 -5.39 -3.73
CA THR A 67 1.06 -4.56 -4.82
C THR A 67 1.92 -3.44 -4.25
N ARG A 68 1.40 -2.66 -3.29
CA ARG A 68 2.17 -1.58 -2.64
C ARG A 68 3.45 -2.08 -1.99
N LYS A 69 3.41 -3.25 -1.34
CA LYS A 69 4.61 -3.88 -0.74
C LYS A 69 5.63 -4.31 -1.82
N LEU A 70 5.17 -4.84 -2.95
CA LEU A 70 6.05 -5.24 -4.07
C LEU A 70 6.64 -4.04 -4.80
N ASP A 71 5.87 -2.99 -5.05
CA ASP A 71 6.36 -1.75 -5.66
C ASP A 71 7.42 -1.10 -4.77
N SER A 72 7.20 -1.08 -3.44
CA SER A 72 8.21 -0.63 -2.48
C SER A 72 9.47 -1.49 -2.51
N ALA A 73 9.33 -2.82 -2.67
CA ALA A 73 10.47 -3.72 -2.78
C ALA A 73 11.23 -3.50 -4.09
N LEU A 74 10.55 -3.38 -5.23
CA LEU A 74 11.14 -3.09 -6.54
C LEU A 74 11.86 -1.75 -6.55
N THR A 75 11.24 -0.71 -6.01
CA THR A 75 11.89 0.60 -5.87
C THR A 75 13.16 0.47 -5.04
N SER A 76 13.12 -0.28 -3.92
CA SER A 76 14.30 -0.53 -3.09
C SER A 76 15.39 -1.30 -3.86
N ILE A 77 15.02 -2.24 -4.73
CA ILE A 77 15.96 -2.98 -5.59
C ILE A 77 16.59 -2.06 -6.63
N GLU A 78 15.80 -1.21 -7.27
CA GLU A 78 16.29 -0.28 -8.29
C GLU A 78 17.21 0.77 -7.67
N THR A 79 16.84 1.32 -6.51
CA THR A 79 17.72 2.16 -5.70
C THR A 79 19.02 1.41 -5.37
N TRP A 80 18.92 0.15 -4.95
CA TRP A 80 20.08 -0.69 -4.61
C TRP A 80 21.00 -1.00 -5.81
N ASP A 81 20.42 -1.35 -6.96
CA ASP A 81 21.16 -1.61 -8.21
C ASP A 81 21.84 -0.33 -8.71
N SER A 82 21.16 0.82 -8.62
CA SER A 82 21.72 2.13 -8.93
C SER A 82 22.86 2.50 -7.99
N GLU A 83 22.67 2.31 -6.68
CA GLU A 83 23.67 2.58 -5.64
C GLU A 83 24.95 1.75 -5.84
N ILE A 84 24.82 0.50 -6.25
CA ILE A 84 25.98 -0.36 -6.53
C ILE A 84 26.63 -0.02 -7.85
N ALA A 85 25.85 0.27 -8.89
CA ALA A 85 26.37 0.67 -10.19
C ALA A 85 27.09 2.03 -10.13
N SER A 86 26.72 2.89 -9.18
CA SER A 86 27.37 4.19 -8.98
C SER A 86 28.62 4.12 -8.11
N LEU A 87 28.88 3.02 -7.37
CA LEU A 87 30.17 2.80 -6.71
C LEU A 87 31.28 2.83 -7.76
N ASP A 88 32.17 3.83 -7.67
CA ASP A 88 33.30 3.94 -8.58
C ASP A 88 34.32 2.81 -8.35
N GLU A 89 35.20 2.60 -9.35
CA GLU A 89 36.25 1.58 -9.27
C GLU A 89 37.16 1.75 -8.04
N GLU A 90 37.32 2.97 -7.53
CA GLU A 90 38.19 3.28 -6.40
C GLU A 90 37.56 2.86 -5.06
N THR A 91 36.24 3.07 -4.87
CA THR A 91 35.48 2.59 -3.71
C THR A 91 35.36 1.07 -3.72
N LEU A 92 35.12 0.48 -4.91
CA LEU A 92 35.16 -0.96 -5.08
C LEU A 92 36.56 -1.52 -4.80
N ALA A 93 37.62 -0.84 -5.22
CA ALA A 93 39.01 -1.21 -4.91
C ALA A 93 39.31 -1.12 -3.41
N ALA A 94 38.84 -0.07 -2.73
CA ALA A 94 39.01 0.10 -1.28
C ALA A 94 38.25 -0.97 -0.47
N ILE A 95 37.02 -1.29 -0.87
CA ILE A 95 36.24 -2.38 -0.28
C ILE A 95 36.94 -3.72 -0.53
N ASN A 96 37.45 -3.95 -1.74
CA ASN A 96 38.16 -5.18 -2.10
C ASN A 96 39.53 -5.29 -1.42
N ALA A 97 40.15 -4.18 -1.05
CA ALA A 97 41.43 -4.11 -0.36
C ALA A 97 41.33 -4.50 1.13
N ASP A 98 40.14 -4.42 1.74
CA ASP A 98 39.85 -4.94 3.09
C ASP A 98 39.16 -6.31 3.00
N PRO A 99 39.86 -7.43 3.24
CA PRO A 99 39.29 -8.78 3.15
C PRO A 99 38.08 -9.01 4.05
N GLN A 100 37.95 -8.27 5.17
CA GLN A 100 36.77 -8.37 6.03
C GLN A 100 35.56 -7.65 5.42
N GLN A 101 35.76 -6.52 4.77
CA GLN A 101 34.69 -5.79 4.08
C GLN A 101 34.28 -6.49 2.80
N THR A 102 35.21 -7.03 2.02
CA THR A 102 34.90 -7.91 0.88
C THR A 102 34.08 -9.10 1.36
N LYS A 103 34.51 -9.79 2.42
CA LYS A 103 33.76 -10.93 2.97
C LYS A 103 32.38 -10.53 3.49
N ARG A 104 32.22 -9.34 4.09
CA ARG A 104 30.92 -8.80 4.52
C ARG A 104 30.03 -8.44 3.33
N LEU A 105 30.55 -7.76 2.31
CA LEU A 105 29.82 -7.38 1.11
C LEU A 105 29.39 -8.64 0.34
N THR A 106 30.30 -9.59 0.14
CA THR A 106 29.99 -10.89 -0.49
C THR A 106 29.00 -11.70 0.35
N ALA A 107 29.11 -11.69 1.69
CA ALA A 107 28.11 -12.30 2.57
C ALA A 107 26.73 -11.61 2.46
N LEU A 108 26.69 -10.28 2.33
CA LEU A 108 25.44 -9.52 2.11
C LEU A 108 24.85 -9.75 0.72
N GLN A 109 25.69 -9.94 -0.29
CA GLN A 109 25.28 -10.30 -1.65
C GLN A 109 24.83 -11.77 -1.76
N SER A 110 25.28 -12.65 -0.86
CA SER A 110 24.96 -14.09 -0.88
C SER A 110 23.92 -14.54 0.15
N GLN A 111 23.64 -13.76 1.20
CA GLN A 111 22.58 -14.08 2.18
C GLN A 111 21.20 -13.72 1.63
N ASP A 112 20.37 -14.74 1.42
CA ASP A 112 18.91 -14.69 1.30
C ASP A 112 18.36 -13.48 0.52
N ARG A 113 18.92 -13.26 -0.67
CA ARG A 113 18.26 -12.43 -1.66
C ARG A 113 17.10 -13.23 -2.23
N ILE A 114 15.89 -12.77 -1.95
CA ILE A 114 14.81 -12.99 -2.89
C ILE A 114 15.28 -12.35 -4.19
N SER A 115 15.52 -13.16 -5.23
CA SER A 115 16.14 -12.67 -6.45
C SER A 115 15.26 -11.59 -7.09
N LYS A 116 15.87 -10.70 -7.87
CA LYS A 116 15.10 -9.70 -8.64
C LYS A 116 14.06 -10.39 -9.52
N GLU A 117 14.39 -11.56 -10.08
CA GLU A 117 13.43 -12.39 -10.82
C GLU A 117 12.28 -12.86 -9.92
N GLN A 118 12.55 -13.32 -8.70
CA GLN A 118 11.49 -13.73 -7.76
C GLN A 118 10.53 -12.58 -7.41
N VAL A 119 11.04 -11.36 -7.22
CA VAL A 119 10.17 -10.18 -6.98
C VAL A 119 9.36 -9.82 -8.23
N GLN A 120 9.96 -9.88 -9.42
CA GLN A 120 9.26 -9.64 -10.68
C GLN A 120 8.20 -10.72 -11.00
N ASP A 121 8.50 -11.99 -10.74
CA ASP A 121 7.57 -13.12 -10.89
C ASP A 121 6.38 -12.96 -9.96
N THR A 122 6.63 -12.48 -8.75
CA THR A 122 5.58 -12.21 -7.76
C THR A 122 4.72 -11.03 -8.20
N ASN A 123 5.32 -9.94 -8.69
CA ASN A 123 4.58 -8.81 -9.23
C ASN A 123 3.72 -9.20 -10.44
N THR A 124 4.26 -10.02 -11.34
CA THR A 124 3.53 -10.58 -12.47
C THR A 124 2.35 -11.45 -12.01
N SER A 125 2.55 -12.25 -10.96
CA SER A 125 1.50 -13.10 -10.39
C SER A 125 0.39 -12.28 -9.71
N VAL A 126 0.75 -11.21 -8.98
CA VAL A 126 -0.21 -10.26 -8.39
C VAL A 126 -1.00 -9.53 -9.49
N ALA A 127 -0.35 -9.09 -10.56
CA ALA A 127 -1.03 -8.44 -11.69
C ALA A 127 -2.03 -9.39 -12.39
N LYS A 128 -1.63 -10.64 -12.65
CA LYS A 128 -2.55 -11.67 -13.19
C LYS A 128 -3.75 -11.92 -12.28
N PHE A 129 -3.51 -11.98 -10.97
CA PHE A 129 -4.58 -12.20 -9.99
C PHE A 129 -5.54 -11.01 -9.89
N ARG A 130 -5.04 -9.77 -10.04
CA ARG A 130 -5.87 -8.56 -10.15
C ARG A 130 -6.80 -8.59 -11.37
N GLU A 131 -6.29 -8.96 -12.54
CA GLU A 131 -7.12 -9.10 -13.75
C GLU A 131 -8.16 -10.22 -13.62
N LEU A 132 -7.83 -11.30 -12.92
CA LEU A 132 -8.78 -12.36 -12.58
C LEU A 132 -9.93 -11.83 -11.69
N LEU A 133 -9.63 -11.05 -10.65
CA LEU A 133 -10.68 -10.42 -9.84
C LEU A 133 -11.55 -9.45 -10.65
N LYS A 134 -10.93 -8.64 -11.52
CA LYS A 134 -11.64 -7.67 -12.37
C LYS A 134 -12.60 -8.36 -13.35
N SER A 135 -12.15 -9.43 -14.00
CA SER A 135 -12.99 -10.23 -14.90
C SER A 135 -14.15 -10.92 -14.17
N ARG A 136 -13.94 -11.40 -12.94
CA ARG A 136 -15.03 -11.97 -12.10
C ARG A 136 -16.05 -10.93 -11.67
N ARG A 137 -15.61 -9.74 -11.24
CA ARG A 137 -16.53 -8.63 -10.93
C ARG A 137 -17.38 -8.26 -12.15
N ALA A 138 -16.80 -8.25 -13.35
CA ALA A 138 -17.52 -7.99 -14.59
C ALA A 138 -18.52 -9.10 -14.96
N SER A 139 -18.20 -10.36 -14.67
CA SER A 139 -18.96 -11.53 -15.13
C SER A 139 -20.23 -11.83 -14.30
N SER A 140 -20.42 -11.19 -13.14
CA SER A 140 -21.59 -11.33 -12.23
C SER A 140 -21.99 -12.76 -11.83
N THR A 141 -21.21 -13.77 -12.23
CA THR A 141 -21.45 -15.20 -12.04
C THR A 141 -20.23 -15.76 -11.31
N ASN A 142 -20.43 -16.30 -10.11
CA ASN A 142 -19.38 -16.74 -9.16
C ASN A 142 -18.49 -15.63 -8.57
N LEU A 143 -19.05 -14.94 -7.58
CA LEU A 143 -18.37 -13.92 -6.77
C LEU A 143 -17.47 -14.50 -5.66
N SER A 144 -17.44 -15.81 -5.42
CA SER A 144 -16.56 -16.37 -4.39
C SER A 144 -15.21 -16.83 -4.97
N LEU A 145 -14.12 -16.49 -4.29
CA LEU A 145 -12.81 -17.07 -4.55
C LEU A 145 -12.82 -18.55 -4.18
N SER A 146 -12.35 -19.38 -5.10
CA SER A 146 -12.12 -20.80 -4.83
C SER A 146 -11.04 -20.96 -3.75
N SER A 147 -11.09 -22.04 -2.99
CA SER A 147 -10.08 -22.36 -1.97
C SER A 147 -8.63 -22.28 -2.49
N PRO A 148 -8.30 -22.79 -3.71
CA PRO A 148 -6.97 -22.62 -4.30
C PRO A 148 -6.57 -21.14 -4.51
N GLU A 149 -7.49 -20.28 -4.95
CA GLU A 149 -7.21 -18.86 -5.17
C GLU A 149 -6.99 -18.11 -3.85
N GLN A 150 -7.72 -18.48 -2.78
CA GLN A 150 -7.48 -17.92 -1.45
C GLN A 150 -6.11 -18.32 -0.89
N ILE A 151 -5.69 -19.57 -1.14
CA ILE A 151 -4.36 -20.06 -0.76
C ILE A 151 -3.28 -19.29 -1.52
N GLU A 152 -3.45 -19.07 -2.84
CA GLU A 152 -2.49 -18.31 -3.64
C GLU A 152 -2.43 -16.84 -3.21
N LEU A 153 -3.57 -16.21 -2.91
CA LEU A 153 -3.60 -14.84 -2.38
C LEU A 153 -2.78 -14.70 -1.10
N ARG A 154 -3.00 -15.59 -0.11
CA ARG A 154 -2.22 -15.59 1.14
C ARG A 154 -0.73 -15.85 0.90
N ARG A 155 -0.41 -16.70 -0.07
CA ARG A 155 0.97 -16.97 -0.48
C ARG A 155 1.63 -15.71 -1.03
N LEU A 156 0.95 -14.98 -1.92
CA LEU A 156 1.42 -13.73 -2.52
C LEU A 156 1.57 -12.62 -1.48
N GLU A 157 0.62 -12.46 -0.56
CA GLU A 157 0.72 -11.50 0.55
C GLU A 157 1.95 -11.77 1.43
N LYS A 158 2.13 -13.03 1.85
CA LYS A 158 3.26 -13.43 2.68
C LYS A 158 4.58 -13.22 1.97
N LEU A 159 4.64 -13.49 0.66
CA LEU A 159 5.87 -13.34 -0.11
C LEU A 159 6.18 -11.86 -0.40
N ALA A 160 5.17 -11.02 -0.64
CA ALA A 160 5.32 -9.57 -0.73
C ALA A 160 5.81 -8.94 0.58
N GLU A 161 5.26 -9.38 1.72
CA GLU A 161 5.70 -8.97 3.04
C GLU A 161 7.14 -9.39 3.33
N THR A 162 7.46 -10.67 3.07
CA THR A 162 8.82 -11.19 3.25
C THR A 162 9.81 -10.42 2.36
N SER A 163 9.47 -10.18 1.09
CA SER A 163 10.28 -9.38 0.17
C SER A 163 10.53 -7.96 0.68
N SER A 164 9.48 -7.26 1.09
CA SER A 164 9.61 -5.89 1.64
C SER A 164 10.52 -5.84 2.88
N VAL A 165 10.37 -6.79 3.81
CA VAL A 165 11.22 -6.87 5.02
C VAL A 165 12.68 -7.18 4.66
N HIS A 166 12.94 -8.13 3.77
CA HIS A 166 14.29 -8.46 3.34
C HIS A 166 14.98 -7.27 2.66
N TRP A 167 14.29 -6.60 1.74
CA TRP A 167 14.86 -5.46 1.00
C TRP A 167 15.08 -4.24 1.88
N SER A 168 14.13 -3.90 2.76
CA SER A 168 14.33 -2.81 3.73
C SER A 168 15.47 -3.10 4.72
N THR A 169 15.63 -4.36 5.14
CA THR A 169 16.75 -4.78 6.00
C THR A 169 18.08 -4.70 5.26
N ALA A 170 18.13 -5.12 4.00
CA ALA A 170 19.33 -5.03 3.16
C ALA A 170 19.75 -3.57 2.95
N ALA A 171 18.80 -2.68 2.62
CA ALA A 171 19.04 -1.24 2.47
C ALA A 171 19.61 -0.64 3.77
N ARG A 172 19.02 -0.94 4.93
CA ARG A 172 19.53 -0.47 6.24
C ARG A 172 20.95 -0.98 6.55
N ARG A 173 21.26 -2.24 6.23
CA ARG A 173 22.59 -2.80 6.45
C ARG A 173 23.64 -2.09 5.60
N ILE A 174 23.30 -1.72 4.38
CA ILE A 174 24.21 -1.01 3.48
C ILE A 174 24.37 0.44 3.90
N GLN A 175 23.29 1.10 4.31
CA GLN A 175 23.37 2.41 4.93
C GLN A 175 24.31 2.41 6.15
N ALA A 176 24.21 1.37 7.00
CA ALA A 176 25.12 1.22 8.14
C ALA A 176 26.58 1.01 7.72
N VAL A 177 26.85 0.23 6.66
CA VAL A 177 28.19 0.07 6.10
C VAL A 177 28.70 1.38 5.51
N ALA A 178 27.88 2.11 4.76
CA ALA A 178 28.22 3.40 4.17
C ALA A 178 28.54 4.45 5.26
N LEU A 179 27.77 4.48 6.36
CA LEU A 179 28.03 5.33 7.51
C LEU A 179 29.31 4.93 8.27
N ASP A 180 29.58 3.64 8.45
CA ASP A 180 30.82 3.14 9.06
C ASP A 180 32.04 3.50 8.21
N VAL A 181 31.94 3.34 6.89
CA VAL A 181 32.97 3.77 5.94
C VAL A 181 33.16 5.29 6.04
N ARG A 182 32.10 6.09 6.05
CA ARG A 182 32.16 7.55 6.22
C ARG A 182 32.81 7.97 7.54
N ALA A 183 32.47 7.31 8.64
CA ALA A 183 33.05 7.58 9.95
C ALA A 183 34.57 7.31 9.95
N LYS A 184 34.99 6.18 9.38
CA LYS A 184 36.41 5.83 9.22
C LYS A 184 37.14 6.79 8.29
N MET A 185 36.47 7.24 7.22
CA MET A 185 37.00 8.24 6.31
C MET A 185 37.19 9.60 7.00
N SER A 186 36.26 10.01 7.87
CA SER A 186 36.37 11.28 8.62
C SER A 186 37.48 11.30 9.68
N THR A 187 37.94 10.13 10.13
CA THR A 187 39.08 9.99 11.04
C THR A 187 40.43 9.85 10.31
N SER A 188 40.42 9.69 8.99
CA SER A 188 41.64 9.65 8.19
C SER A 188 42.13 11.07 7.93
N THR A 189 43.42 11.33 8.18
CA THR A 189 44.06 12.62 7.90
C THR A 189 44.28 12.90 6.41
N GLU A 190 44.09 11.89 5.55
CA GLU A 190 44.15 12.08 4.10
C GLU A 190 42.77 12.50 3.55
N PRO A 191 42.71 13.51 2.68
CA PRO A 191 41.44 13.99 2.11
C PRO A 191 40.87 12.92 1.18
N ILE A 192 39.91 12.16 1.70
CA ILE A 192 39.17 11.17 0.91
C ILE A 192 38.11 11.93 0.12
N VAL A 193 38.24 11.90 -1.20
CA VAL A 193 37.30 12.51 -2.13
C VAL A 193 36.02 11.68 -2.11
N VAL A 194 34.99 12.16 -1.42
CA VAL A 194 33.65 11.56 -1.47
C VAL A 194 33.06 11.89 -2.85
N PRO A 195 32.70 10.87 -3.66
CA PRO A 195 32.11 11.12 -4.97
C PRO A 195 30.81 11.92 -4.84
N GLU A 196 30.62 12.92 -5.71
CA GLU A 196 29.49 13.86 -5.67
C GLU A 196 28.12 13.17 -5.67
N TRP A 197 28.00 12.02 -6.35
CA TRP A 197 26.76 11.24 -6.39
C TRP A 197 26.39 10.61 -5.04
N VAL A 198 27.37 10.25 -4.19
CA VAL A 198 27.11 9.72 -2.84
C VAL A 198 26.48 10.81 -1.98
N VAL A 199 26.97 12.05 -2.12
CA VAL A 199 26.39 13.22 -1.46
C VAL A 199 24.96 13.44 -1.93
N GLU A 200 24.68 13.29 -3.23
CA GLU A 200 23.33 13.45 -3.78
C GLU A 200 22.37 12.34 -3.36
N VAL A 201 22.80 11.07 -3.32
CA VAL A 201 21.97 9.96 -2.84
C VAL A 201 21.64 10.15 -1.35
N LEU A 202 22.62 10.51 -0.53
CA LEU A 202 22.39 10.82 0.88
C LEU A 202 21.42 12.00 1.04
N ARG A 203 21.52 13.03 0.19
CA ARG A 203 20.58 14.16 0.16
C ARG A 203 19.16 13.71 -0.16
N ILE A 204 18.97 12.81 -1.14
CA ILE A 204 17.65 12.28 -1.49
C ILE A 204 17.06 11.46 -0.33
N PHE A 205 17.86 10.65 0.34
CA PHE A 205 17.40 9.89 1.52
C PHE A 205 17.07 10.79 2.70
N ASP A 206 17.93 11.77 3.00
CA ASP A 206 17.68 12.75 4.06
C ASP A 206 16.41 13.56 3.74
N ASP A 207 16.18 13.94 2.48
CA ASP A 207 14.96 14.61 2.03
C ASP A 207 13.72 13.71 2.20
N GLU A 208 13.81 12.42 1.88
CA GLU A 208 12.68 11.48 1.98
C GLU A 208 12.38 11.09 3.43
N ILE A 209 13.41 10.91 4.26
CA ILE A 209 13.28 10.73 5.71
C ILE A 209 12.67 11.99 6.31
N ALA A 210 13.18 13.18 5.98
CA ALA A 210 12.63 14.45 6.45
C ALA A 210 11.16 14.63 6.02
N LYS A 211 10.79 14.25 4.78
CA LYS A 211 9.38 14.25 4.33
C LYS A 211 8.51 13.30 5.14
N ARG A 212 8.98 12.09 5.45
CA ARG A 212 8.25 11.11 6.27
C ARG A 212 8.12 11.57 7.72
N GLU A 213 9.22 12.05 8.30
CA GLU A 213 9.25 12.59 9.66
C GLU A 213 8.38 13.84 9.79
N ALA A 214 8.33 14.71 8.78
CA ALA A 214 7.43 15.85 8.74
C ALA A 214 5.95 15.44 8.66
N LYS A 215 5.63 14.28 8.06
CA LYS A 215 4.26 13.75 8.00
C LYS A 215 3.84 13.06 9.31
N LEU A 216 4.76 12.48 10.07
CA LEU A 216 4.45 11.79 11.35
C LEU A 216 3.64 12.64 12.34
N PRO A 217 4.00 13.89 12.68
CA PRO A 217 3.21 14.69 13.62
C PRO A 217 1.81 14.99 13.07
N ILE A 218 1.67 15.14 11.76
CA ILE A 218 0.37 15.37 11.10
C ILE A 218 -0.50 14.11 11.20
N ILE A 219 0.09 12.93 10.98
CA ILE A 219 -0.62 11.64 11.15
C ILE A 219 -1.07 11.48 12.60
N VAL A 220 -0.19 11.71 13.58
CA VAL A 220 -0.53 11.61 15.00
C VAL A 220 -1.64 12.58 15.38
N GLN A 221 -1.58 13.83 14.90
CA GLN A 221 -2.64 14.82 15.14
C GLN A 221 -3.96 14.42 14.47
N SER A 222 -3.93 13.89 13.25
CA SER A 222 -5.13 13.47 12.51
C SER A 222 -5.90 12.35 13.22
N LEU A 223 -5.19 11.51 13.98
CA LEU A 223 -5.75 10.41 14.75
C LEU A 223 -5.97 10.77 16.23
N SER A 224 -5.82 12.05 16.59
CA SER A 224 -6.08 12.50 17.95
C SER A 224 -7.57 12.33 18.30
N PRO A 225 -7.90 12.00 19.57
CA PRO A 225 -9.29 11.84 20.00
C PRO A 225 -10.16 13.07 19.72
N GLU A 226 -9.57 14.27 19.81
CA GLU A 226 -10.25 15.53 19.49
C GLU A 226 -10.71 15.55 18.02
N VAL A 227 -9.80 15.33 17.07
CA VAL A 227 -10.12 15.32 15.63
C VAL A 227 -11.17 14.25 15.31
N LEU A 228 -10.98 13.03 15.84
CA LEU A 228 -11.91 11.93 15.60
C LEU A 228 -13.29 12.18 16.21
N SER A 229 -13.37 12.84 17.37
CA SER A 229 -14.66 13.18 17.99
C SER A 229 -15.45 14.21 17.17
N VAL A 230 -14.75 15.22 16.63
CA VAL A 230 -15.35 16.24 15.77
C VAL A 230 -15.81 15.62 14.44
N LEU A 231 -14.99 14.73 13.86
CA LEU A 231 -15.27 14.10 12.57
C LEU A 231 -16.09 12.81 12.64
N ALA A 232 -16.55 12.41 13.83
CA ALA A 232 -17.25 11.14 14.06
C ALA A 232 -18.41 10.85 13.07
N PRO A 233 -19.24 11.83 12.64
CA PRO A 233 -20.30 11.56 11.66
C PRO A 233 -19.79 11.07 10.30
N PHE A 234 -18.55 11.41 9.93
CA PHE A 234 -17.96 11.08 8.64
C PHE A 234 -17.13 9.80 8.69
N THR A 235 -16.51 9.49 9.84
CA THR A 235 -15.57 8.38 9.96
C THR A 235 -16.22 7.02 10.22
N GLU A 236 -17.48 7.01 10.67
CA GLU A 236 -18.21 5.76 10.91
C GLU A 236 -18.67 5.11 9.61
N SER A 237 -18.48 3.78 9.49
CA SER A 237 -18.86 3.01 8.31
C SER A 237 -20.37 2.92 8.12
N ARG A 238 -20.87 3.31 6.93
CA ARG A 238 -22.30 3.38 6.61
C ARG A 238 -22.61 2.95 5.17
N PHE A 239 -23.87 2.58 4.95
CA PHE A 239 -24.44 2.28 3.62
C PHE A 239 -25.07 3.51 2.95
N VAL A 240 -24.60 4.73 3.27
CA VAL A 240 -25.10 5.96 2.67
C VAL A 240 -23.95 6.91 2.40
N GLN A 241 -24.04 7.64 1.28
CA GLN A 241 -23.07 8.65 0.89
C GLN A 241 -23.79 9.95 0.50
N PRO A 242 -23.22 11.12 0.81
CA PRO A 242 -23.78 12.38 0.36
C PRO A 242 -23.64 12.52 -1.15
N LYS A 243 -24.68 13.04 -1.81
CA LYS A 243 -24.69 13.34 -3.24
C LYS A 243 -25.46 14.64 -3.48
N MET A 244 -24.90 15.48 -4.34
CA MET A 244 -25.60 16.67 -4.81
C MET A 244 -26.79 16.29 -5.70
N SER A 245 -27.96 16.84 -5.37
CA SER A 245 -29.20 16.77 -6.14
C SER A 245 -29.70 18.19 -6.35
N GLY A 246 -29.25 18.81 -7.45
CA GLY A 246 -29.43 20.25 -7.67
C GLY A 246 -28.65 21.05 -6.63
N ALA A 247 -29.31 22.04 -6.01
CA ALA A 247 -28.74 22.86 -4.94
C ALA A 247 -28.86 22.24 -3.54
N SER A 248 -29.22 20.95 -3.43
CA SER A 248 -29.45 20.28 -2.15
C SER A 248 -28.58 19.03 -2.01
N VAL A 249 -28.07 18.80 -0.80
CA VAL A 249 -27.40 17.55 -0.43
C VAL A 249 -28.45 16.50 -0.09
N LYS A 250 -28.37 15.32 -0.72
CA LYS A 250 -29.19 14.14 -0.40
C LYS A 250 -28.30 12.95 -0.11
N PHE A 251 -28.79 12.03 0.71
CA PHE A 251 -28.13 10.76 0.95
C PHE A 251 -28.60 9.71 -0.04
N VAL A 252 -27.65 9.02 -0.66
CA VAL A 252 -27.93 7.89 -1.55
C VAL A 252 -27.43 6.63 -0.86
N ARG A 253 -28.29 5.59 -0.82
CA ARG A 253 -27.88 4.28 -0.30
C ARG A 253 -26.84 3.64 -1.21
N THR A 254 -25.76 3.15 -0.59
CA THR A 254 -24.69 2.41 -1.25
C THR A 254 -24.76 0.94 -0.86
N LEU A 255 -24.21 0.06 -1.71
CA LEU A 255 -24.09 -1.37 -1.40
C LEU A 255 -22.91 -1.66 -0.46
N VAL A 256 -21.92 -0.76 -0.43
CA VAL A 256 -20.70 -0.89 0.36
C VAL A 256 -20.89 -0.16 1.70
N ASN A 257 -20.55 -0.85 2.80
CA ASN A 257 -20.50 -0.26 4.14
C ASN A 257 -19.13 0.36 4.37
N GLN A 258 -19.02 1.68 4.26
CA GLN A 258 -17.74 2.37 4.37
C GLN A 258 -17.91 3.76 5.00
N PRO A 259 -16.85 4.37 5.55
CA PRO A 259 -16.88 5.75 6.00
C PRO A 259 -17.32 6.69 4.87
N MET A 260 -17.70 7.92 5.20
CA MET A 260 -18.04 8.89 4.16
C MET A 260 -16.83 9.16 3.25
N SER A 261 -17.10 9.29 1.96
CA SER A 261 -16.09 9.59 0.95
C SER A 261 -15.67 11.05 1.06
N LEU A 262 -14.37 11.31 1.16
CA LEU A 262 -13.84 12.67 1.14
C LEU A 262 -14.21 13.37 -0.16
N THR A 263 -14.15 12.66 -1.29
CA THR A 263 -14.58 13.17 -2.59
C THR A 263 -16.07 13.50 -2.60
N ALA A 264 -16.92 12.67 -1.98
CA ALA A 264 -18.35 12.95 -1.87
C ALA A 264 -18.65 14.18 -0.99
N ILE A 265 -17.95 14.33 0.14
CA ILE A 265 -18.04 15.52 1.01
C ILE A 265 -17.61 16.78 0.24
N ARG A 266 -16.49 16.71 -0.48
CA ARG A 266 -15.98 17.81 -1.32
C ARG A 266 -16.97 18.18 -2.43
N ASN A 267 -17.49 17.20 -3.16
CA ASN A 267 -18.46 17.40 -4.23
C ASN A 267 -19.80 17.95 -3.74
N ALA A 268 -20.11 17.77 -2.45
CA ALA A 268 -21.25 18.38 -1.80
C ALA A 268 -21.05 19.86 -1.41
N GLY A 269 -19.89 20.44 -1.72
CA GLY A 269 -19.53 21.82 -1.37
C GLY A 269 -19.14 22.00 0.10
N ALA A 270 -19.11 20.93 0.90
CA ALA A 270 -18.90 21.03 2.35
C ALA A 270 -17.49 21.51 2.76
N LEU A 271 -16.55 21.49 1.81
CA LEU A 271 -15.17 21.95 2.02
C LEU A 271 -14.93 23.36 1.45
N ASP A 272 -15.96 24.03 0.93
CA ASP A 272 -15.85 25.41 0.46
C ASP A 272 -15.70 26.36 1.67
N PRO A 273 -14.77 27.34 1.65
CA PRO A 273 -14.42 28.15 2.83
C PRO A 273 -15.44 29.25 3.15
N ASP A 274 -16.71 29.05 2.79
CA ASP A 274 -17.81 29.99 2.97
C ASP A 274 -18.93 29.42 3.86
N ILE A 275 -19.94 30.24 4.13
CA ILE A 275 -21.11 29.85 4.94
C ILE A 275 -21.88 28.70 4.26
N GLY A 276 -21.90 28.65 2.92
CA GLY A 276 -22.54 27.58 2.16
C GLY A 276 -21.87 26.24 2.40
N GLY A 277 -20.54 26.21 2.47
CA GLY A 277 -19.78 25.01 2.80
C GLY A 277 -20.01 24.54 4.22
N LEU A 278 -20.04 25.45 5.21
CA LEU A 278 -20.41 25.09 6.58
C LEU A 278 -21.86 24.58 6.67
N GLN A 279 -22.77 25.16 5.88
CA GLN A 279 -24.17 24.74 5.81
C GLN A 279 -24.30 23.32 5.24
N ALA A 280 -23.58 23.04 4.15
CA ALA A 280 -23.51 21.70 3.57
C ALA A 280 -22.88 20.69 4.54
N LEU A 281 -21.80 21.08 5.23
CA LEU A 281 -21.15 20.24 6.23
C LEU A 281 -22.07 19.92 7.40
N ALA A 282 -22.78 20.92 7.95
CA ALA A 282 -23.78 20.72 9.00
C ALA A 282 -24.89 19.78 8.52
N LYS A 283 -25.41 19.99 7.31
CA LYS A 283 -26.43 19.13 6.70
C LYS A 283 -25.96 17.69 6.56
N ILE A 284 -24.72 17.47 6.16
CA ILE A 284 -24.15 16.12 6.06
C ILE A 284 -23.99 15.54 7.46
N GLY A 285 -23.33 16.21 8.39
CA GLY A 285 -23.02 15.66 9.71
C GLY A 285 -24.21 15.51 10.67
N SER A 286 -25.34 16.18 10.39
CA SER A 286 -26.52 16.21 11.28
C SER A 286 -27.78 15.58 10.68
N ASP A 287 -27.68 14.87 9.54
CA ASP A 287 -28.87 14.33 8.88
C ASP A 287 -29.58 13.27 9.72
N ARG A 288 -30.91 13.25 9.65
CA ARG A 288 -31.72 12.31 10.43
C ARG A 288 -31.65 10.88 9.91
N ASP A 289 -31.34 10.73 8.63
CA ASP A 289 -31.18 9.42 7.98
C ASP A 289 -29.83 8.77 8.32
N LEU A 290 -28.93 9.52 8.98
CA LEU A 290 -27.68 8.98 9.50
C LEU A 290 -27.89 8.27 10.84
N PRO A 291 -27.37 7.04 10.99
CA PRO A 291 -27.26 6.42 12.31
C PRO A 291 -26.33 7.24 13.22
N GLU A 292 -26.36 7.00 14.53
CA GLU A 292 -25.37 7.61 15.43
C GLU A 292 -23.96 7.03 15.14
N PRO A 293 -22.87 7.80 15.33
CA PRO A 293 -22.84 9.18 15.81
C PRO A 293 -23.23 10.18 14.73
N ARG A 294 -24.06 11.17 15.06
CA ARG A 294 -24.30 12.36 14.23
C ARG A 294 -24.28 13.61 15.10
N TRP A 295 -24.07 14.77 14.50
CA TRP A 295 -24.16 16.02 15.23
C TRP A 295 -25.63 16.35 15.56
N SER A 296 -25.85 16.92 16.74
CA SER A 296 -27.17 17.44 17.16
C SER A 296 -27.45 18.85 16.64
N LEU A 297 -26.91 19.18 15.47
CA LEU A 297 -26.98 20.50 14.85
C LEU A 297 -28.18 20.64 13.93
N ARG A 298 -28.65 21.87 13.75
CA ARG A 298 -29.57 22.19 12.65
C ARG A 298 -28.75 22.55 11.41
N PRO A 299 -29.21 22.25 10.19
CA PRO A 299 -28.42 22.51 9.00
C PRO A 299 -28.34 23.99 8.63
N TYR A 300 -29.19 24.88 9.16
CA TYR A 300 -29.26 26.28 8.72
C TYR A 300 -28.50 27.24 9.65
N PRO A 301 -27.72 28.20 9.11
CA PRO A 301 -26.86 29.10 9.89
C PRO A 301 -27.54 29.90 10.99
N HIS A 302 -28.77 30.37 10.77
CA HIS A 302 -29.49 31.20 11.75
C HIS A 302 -29.93 30.44 13.00
N TYR A 303 -29.73 29.12 13.06
CA TYR A 303 -29.94 28.30 14.26
C TYR A 303 -28.65 27.94 14.99
N TRP A 304 -27.48 28.30 14.45
CA TRP A 304 -26.20 27.97 15.06
C TRP A 304 -25.90 28.92 16.20
N SER A 305 -25.45 28.36 17.31
CA SER A 305 -24.70 29.11 18.31
C SER A 305 -23.26 29.34 17.84
N ASP A 306 -22.53 30.23 18.51
CA ASP A 306 -21.10 30.45 18.24
C ASP A 306 -20.29 29.15 18.38
N ALA A 307 -20.66 28.30 19.35
CA ALA A 307 -20.04 26.99 19.56
C ALA A 307 -20.30 26.02 18.40
N ASP A 308 -21.50 26.05 17.82
CA ASP A 308 -21.84 25.22 16.65
C ASP A 308 -21.03 25.66 15.42
N GLN A 309 -20.93 26.98 15.22
CA GLN A 309 -20.14 27.54 14.13
C GLN A 309 -18.65 27.22 14.29
N GLU A 310 -18.12 27.28 15.51
CA GLU A 310 -16.75 26.89 15.81
C GLU A 310 -16.51 25.39 15.54
N LEU A 311 -17.43 24.51 15.99
CA LEU A 311 -17.36 23.08 15.72
C LEU A 311 -17.34 22.78 14.22
N LEU A 312 -18.25 23.39 13.44
CA LEU A 312 -18.31 23.23 11.98
C LEU A 312 -17.03 23.75 11.31
N SER A 313 -16.52 24.89 11.75
CA SER A 313 -15.29 25.48 11.22
C SER A 313 -14.07 24.59 11.51
N ASN A 314 -14.00 24.01 12.71
CA ASN A 314 -12.95 23.07 13.09
C ASN A 314 -13.06 21.76 12.30
N ALA A 315 -14.27 21.22 12.13
CA ALA A 315 -14.51 20.04 11.29
C ALA A 315 -14.06 20.26 9.84
N GLN A 316 -14.44 21.38 9.24
CA GLN A 316 -14.02 21.75 7.88
C GLN A 316 -12.50 21.88 7.79
N ARG A 317 -11.87 22.56 8.76
CA ARG A 317 -10.41 22.71 8.83
C ARG A 317 -9.70 21.36 8.95
N TYR A 318 -10.22 20.44 9.76
CA TYR A 318 -9.67 19.09 9.91
C TYR A 318 -9.83 18.25 8.66
N LEU A 319 -10.97 18.31 7.98
CA LEU A 319 -11.17 17.62 6.70
C LEU A 319 -10.25 18.17 5.60
N LEU A 320 -10.05 19.48 5.54
CA LEU A 320 -9.11 20.11 4.59
C LEU A 320 -7.65 19.75 4.91
N LYS A 321 -7.26 19.77 6.19
CA LYS A 321 -5.86 19.56 6.61
C LYS A 321 -5.46 18.08 6.65
N TYR A 322 -6.37 17.21 7.07
CA TYR A 322 -6.09 15.80 7.35
C TYR A 322 -6.87 14.82 6.47
N GLY A 323 -7.78 15.29 5.61
CA GLY A 323 -8.66 14.42 4.83
C GLY A 323 -7.92 13.35 4.04
N ASP A 324 -6.91 13.73 3.26
CA ASP A 324 -6.15 12.77 2.43
C ASP A 324 -5.41 11.73 3.29
N ILE A 325 -4.87 12.14 4.44
CA ILE A 325 -4.23 11.22 5.40
C ILE A 325 -5.26 10.27 6.02
N LEU A 326 -6.45 10.76 6.35
CA LEU A 326 -7.53 9.94 6.88
C LEU A 326 -8.04 8.92 5.84
N VAL A 327 -8.03 9.26 4.56
CA VAL A 327 -8.30 8.33 3.45
C VAL A 327 -7.19 7.28 3.35
N GLU A 328 -5.92 7.68 3.37
CA GLU A 328 -4.76 6.75 3.35
C GLU A 328 -4.80 5.75 4.52
N LYS A 329 -5.38 6.14 5.67
CA LYS A 329 -5.54 5.30 6.86
C LYS A 329 -6.87 4.53 6.92
N GLY A 330 -7.75 4.68 5.94
CA GLY A 330 -9.05 4.01 5.91
C GLY A 330 -10.06 4.53 6.94
N VAL A 331 -9.80 5.69 7.54
CA VAL A 331 -10.71 6.37 8.48
C VAL A 331 -11.78 7.17 7.72
N LEU A 332 -11.46 7.61 6.50
CA LEU A 332 -12.41 8.10 5.50
C LEU A 332 -12.32 7.20 4.26
N SER A 333 -13.37 7.18 3.43
CA SER A 333 -13.26 6.57 2.10
C SER A 333 -12.83 7.60 1.05
N GLU A 334 -12.34 7.13 -0.09
CA GLU A 334 -11.88 7.99 -1.19
C GLU A 334 -13.03 8.71 -1.90
#